data_AF-A0A0K0FEB1-F1
#
_entry.id   AF-A0A0K0FEB1-F1
#
_cell.length_a   1.000
_cell.length_b   1.000
_cell.length_c   1.000
_cell.angle_alpha   90.00
_cell.angle_beta   90.00
_cell.angle_gamma   90.00
#
_symmetry.space_group_name_H-M   'P 1'
#
loop_
_entity.id
_entity.type
_entity.pdbx_description
1 polymer ?
#
loop_
_entity_poly.entity_id
_entity_poly.type
_entity_poly.pdbx_seq_one_letter_code
_entity_poly.pdbx_strand_id
1 'polypeptide(L)'
;MFCSTDTCACLSNFVAIQGYCYLKKNPGESGCQYSEQCSAIWSESRCEKSRCICPENVNGISYFMSKTRDGVVCILHSSEDTDVIPKCPLPEYDDDLLTTPVSQLRNSVMTDPDDPAHKKKISKKVEKCIDH
;
A
#
# COMPACT_ATOMS: atom_id res chain seq x y z
N MET A 1 -17.07 -14.16 12.72
CA MET A 1 -17.47 -15.46 12.15
C MET A 1 -18.74 -15.21 11.35
N PHE A 2 -18.84 -15.79 10.16
CA PHE A 2 -20.05 -15.75 9.33
C PHE A 2 -20.45 -17.18 8.99
N CYS A 3 -21.75 -17.46 8.95
CA CYS A 3 -22.27 -18.80 8.65
C CYS A 3 -23.26 -18.71 7.49
N SER A 4 -23.14 -19.62 6.53
CA SER A 4 -24.07 -19.76 5.40
C SER A 4 -24.21 -21.24 5.09
N THR A 5 -25.47 -21.72 4.99
CA THR A 5 -25.82 -23.12 4.62
C THR A 5 -24.86 -24.15 5.22
N ASP A 6 -24.99 -24.35 6.54
CA ASP A 6 -24.28 -25.36 7.34
C ASP A 6 -22.76 -25.25 7.46
N THR A 7 -22.13 -24.23 6.85
CA THR A 7 -20.71 -23.94 7.03
C THR A 7 -20.50 -22.59 7.68
N CYS A 8 -19.68 -22.56 8.72
CA CYS A 8 -19.23 -21.34 9.36
C CYS A 8 -17.75 -21.10 9.07
N ALA A 9 -17.42 -19.86 8.71
CA ALA A 9 -16.07 -19.43 8.43
C ALA A 9 -15.69 -18.18 9.23
N CYS A 10 -14.39 -18.01 9.43
CA CYS A 10 -13.86 -16.80 10.01
C CYS A 10 -13.97 -15.62 9.02
N LEU A 11 -14.05 -14.40 9.54
CA LEU A 11 -13.98 -13.19 8.70
C LEU A 11 -12.65 -13.14 7.95
N SER A 12 -12.58 -12.38 6.85
CA SER A 12 -11.41 -12.34 5.95
C SER A 12 -10.09 -11.99 6.65
N ASN A 13 -10.12 -11.17 7.69
CA ASN A 13 -8.97 -10.76 8.49
C ASN A 13 -8.63 -11.72 9.65
N PHE A 14 -9.32 -12.86 9.75
CA PHE A 14 -9.11 -13.89 10.75
C PHE A 14 -8.75 -15.23 10.10
N VAL A 15 -8.02 -16.06 10.83
CA VAL A 15 -7.70 -17.44 10.46
C VAL A 15 -8.33 -18.39 11.47
N ALA A 16 -8.89 -19.50 10.98
CA ALA A 16 -9.46 -20.55 11.82
C ALA A 16 -8.35 -21.46 12.35
N ILE A 17 -8.18 -21.50 13.67
CA ILE A 17 -7.19 -22.35 14.35
C ILE A 17 -7.93 -23.06 15.48
N GLN A 18 -7.93 -24.40 15.45
CA GLN A 18 -8.60 -25.24 16.45
C GLN A 18 -10.06 -24.85 16.72
N GLY A 19 -10.80 -24.42 15.69
CA GLY A 19 -12.22 -24.02 15.80
C GLY A 19 -12.46 -22.58 16.27
N TYR A 20 -11.40 -21.80 16.54
CA TYR A 20 -11.49 -20.39 16.91
C TYR A 20 -10.96 -19.48 15.80
N CYS A 21 -11.48 -18.25 15.74
CA CYS A 21 -11.02 -17.24 14.79
C CYS A 21 -9.97 -16.35 15.45
N TYR A 22 -8.71 -16.48 15.03
CA TYR A 22 -7.61 -15.64 15.47
C TYR A 22 -7.34 -14.53 14.47
N LEU A 23 -7.06 -13.32 14.96
CA LEU A 23 -6.72 -12.19 14.10
C LEU A 23 -5.42 -12.51 13.36
N LYS A 24 -5.44 -12.35 12.03
CA LYS A 24 -4.23 -12.44 11.21
C LYS A 24 -3.28 -11.29 11.55
N LYS A 25 -1.98 -11.53 11.45
CA LYS A 25 -0.94 -10.58 11.89
C LYS A 25 0.10 -10.37 10.80
N ASN A 26 0.47 -9.12 10.57
CA ASN A 26 1.53 -8.76 9.64
C ASN A 26 2.91 -9.11 10.24
N PRO A 27 3.94 -9.34 9.40
CA PRO A 27 5.32 -9.45 9.83
C PRO A 27 5.70 -8.28 10.74
N GLY A 28 6.44 -8.55 11.81
CA GLY A 28 6.79 -7.57 12.81
C GLY A 28 5.65 -7.13 13.75
N GLU A 29 4.41 -7.59 13.59
CA GLU A 29 3.38 -7.35 14.61
C GLU A 29 3.52 -8.32 15.77
N SER A 30 3.25 -7.82 16.98
CA SER A 30 3.19 -8.63 18.19
C SER A 30 1.77 -9.12 18.51
N GLY A 31 1.68 -10.10 19.39
CA GLY A 31 0.43 -10.71 19.83
C GLY A 31 -0.02 -11.89 18.96
N CYS A 32 0.90 -12.52 18.22
CA CYS A 32 0.64 -13.85 17.68
C CYS A 32 0.82 -14.90 18.79
N GLN A 33 0.02 -15.96 18.70
CA GLN A 33 0.11 -17.17 19.52
C GLN A 33 0.46 -18.39 18.67
N TYR A 34 -0.03 -18.40 17.42
CA TYR A 34 0.16 -19.47 16.44
C TYR A 34 0.80 -18.93 15.17
N SER A 35 1.60 -19.76 14.50
CA SER A 35 2.26 -19.38 13.24
C SER A 35 1.27 -19.12 12.11
N GLU A 36 0.13 -19.80 12.13
CA GLU A 36 -0.97 -19.68 11.17
C GLU A 36 -1.55 -18.26 11.11
N GLN A 37 -1.44 -17.49 12.20
CA GLN A 37 -1.82 -16.07 12.21
C GLN A 37 -0.94 -15.22 11.31
N CYS A 38 0.35 -15.56 11.24
CA CYS A 38 1.35 -14.90 10.42
C CYS A 38 1.30 -15.47 8.99
N SER A 39 1.28 -16.80 8.86
CA SER A 39 1.35 -17.49 7.57
C SER A 39 0.13 -17.24 6.68
N ALA A 40 -1.00 -16.89 7.28
CA ALA A 40 -2.20 -16.44 6.57
C ALA A 40 -2.07 -15.05 5.90
N ILE A 41 -1.03 -14.27 6.22
CA ILE A 41 -0.69 -13.01 5.54
C ILE A 41 0.54 -13.21 4.64
N TRP A 42 1.60 -13.83 5.18
CA TRP A 42 2.84 -14.10 4.43
C TRP A 42 3.19 -15.57 4.53
N SER A 43 3.18 -16.29 3.40
CA SER A 43 3.54 -17.70 3.34
C SER A 43 4.87 -17.99 4.05
N GLU A 44 4.93 -19.10 4.78
CA GLU A 44 6.11 -19.53 5.57
C GLU A 44 6.56 -18.57 6.70
N SER A 45 5.81 -17.49 6.98
CA SER A 45 6.07 -16.68 8.19
C SER A 45 5.63 -17.42 9.45
N ARG A 46 6.35 -17.21 10.54
CA ARG A 46 6.15 -17.93 11.81
C ARG A 46 5.99 -16.97 12.98
N CYS A 47 5.30 -17.43 14.02
CA CYS A 47 5.19 -16.71 15.27
C CYS A 47 6.38 -17.05 16.17
N GLU A 48 7.23 -16.07 16.46
CA GLU A 48 8.39 -16.25 17.34
C GLU A 48 8.38 -15.18 18.43
N LYS A 49 8.48 -15.59 19.70
CA LYS A 49 8.44 -14.68 20.86
C LYS A 49 7.21 -13.74 20.85
N SER A 50 6.06 -14.27 20.46
CA SER A 50 4.80 -13.53 20.25
C SER A 50 4.88 -12.43 19.18
N ARG A 51 5.80 -12.53 18.22
CA ARG A 51 5.93 -11.61 17.10
C ARG A 51 6.01 -12.38 15.79
N CYS A 52 5.30 -11.92 14.75
CA CYS A 52 5.43 -12.51 13.44
C CYS A 52 6.80 -12.18 12.84
N ILE A 53 7.51 -13.18 12.36
CA ILE A 53 8.81 -13.00 11.70
C ILE A 53 8.77 -13.58 10.28
N CYS A 54 9.58 -12.99 9.41
CA CYS A 54 9.76 -13.49 8.06
C CYS A 54 10.49 -14.85 8.05
N PRO A 55 10.26 -15.68 7.03
CA PRO A 55 11.02 -16.91 6.85
C PRO A 55 12.52 -16.60 6.71
N GLU A 56 13.35 -17.26 7.51
CA GLU A 56 14.81 -17.06 7.48
C GLU A 56 15.45 -17.62 6.21
N ASN A 57 14.97 -18.77 5.74
CA ASN A 57 15.44 -19.43 4.54
C ASN A 57 14.30 -20.28 3.94
N VAL A 58 13.83 -19.92 2.75
CA VAL A 58 12.91 -20.74 1.96
C VAL A 58 13.59 -21.01 0.63
N ASN A 59 13.88 -22.29 0.36
CA ASN A 59 14.58 -22.75 -0.84
C ASN A 59 15.94 -22.07 -1.08
N GLY A 60 16.70 -21.83 -0.01
CA GLY A 60 18.00 -21.15 -0.09
C GLY A 60 17.91 -19.63 -0.06
N ILE A 61 16.71 -19.05 -0.09
CA ILE A 61 16.55 -17.60 -0.16
C ILE A 61 16.13 -17.02 1.19
N SER A 62 16.86 -16.00 1.62
CA SER A 62 16.60 -15.31 2.89
C SER A 62 15.63 -14.15 2.68
N TYR A 63 14.74 -13.91 3.66
CA TYR A 63 13.83 -12.77 3.66
C TYR A 63 14.05 -11.91 4.90
N PHE A 64 13.85 -10.60 4.76
CA PHE A 64 13.91 -9.65 5.86
C PHE A 64 12.67 -8.76 5.91
N MET A 65 12.35 -8.28 7.11
CA MET A 65 11.24 -7.36 7.32
C MET A 65 11.60 -5.96 6.80
N SER A 66 10.79 -5.42 5.91
CA SER A 66 10.92 -4.05 5.41
C SER A 66 9.64 -3.25 5.66
N LYS A 67 9.79 -1.98 6.05
CA LYS A 67 8.65 -1.08 6.30
C LYS A 67 8.22 -0.43 4.99
N THR A 68 6.94 -0.56 4.67
CA THR A 68 6.26 0.14 3.58
C THR A 68 5.21 1.10 4.15
N ARG A 69 4.62 1.94 3.30
CA ARG A 69 3.51 2.82 3.68
C ARG A 69 2.33 2.05 4.27
N ASP A 70 2.07 0.85 3.74
CA ASP A 70 0.86 0.08 4.02
C ASP A 70 1.10 -1.03 5.07
N GLY A 71 2.32 -1.13 5.61
CA GLY A 71 2.68 -2.10 6.64
C GLY A 71 4.10 -2.65 6.48
N VAL A 72 4.43 -3.65 7.29
CA VAL A 72 5.71 -4.35 7.19
C VAL A 72 5.53 -5.60 6.33
N VAL A 73 6.45 -5.81 5.39
CA VAL A 73 6.43 -6.91 4.43
C VAL A 73 7.74 -7.69 4.49
N CYS A 74 7.74 -8.92 3.99
CA CYS A 74 8.95 -9.72 3.84
C CYS A 74 9.53 -9.51 2.44
N ILE A 75 10.74 -8.95 2.36
CA ILE A 75 11.46 -8.74 1.10
C ILE A 75 12.61 -9.74 1.02
N LEU A 76 12.83 -10.26 -0.19
CA LEU A 76 13.96 -11.10 -0.52
C LEU A 76 15.28 -10.38 -0.20
N HIS A 77 16.14 -11.01 0.59
CA HIS A 77 17.53 -10.63 0.69
C HIS A 77 18.24 -11.20 -0.55
N SER A 78 18.54 -10.34 -1.53
CA SER A 78 19.29 -10.73 -2.71
C SER A 78 20.76 -10.96 -2.33
N SER A 79 21.08 -12.14 -1.83
CA SER A 79 22.47 -12.59 -1.73
C SER A 79 22.81 -13.36 -2.98
N GLU A 80 23.23 -12.65 -4.03
CA GLU A 80 24.31 -13.02 -4.96
C GLU A 80 24.40 -11.97 -6.08
N ASP A 81 25.63 -11.51 -6.34
CA ASP A 81 26.11 -10.67 -7.46
C ASP A 81 25.89 -11.36 -8.83
N THR A 82 24.65 -11.74 -9.14
CA THR A 82 24.24 -12.09 -10.50
C THR A 82 23.05 -11.21 -10.86
N ASP A 83 23.37 -10.21 -11.67
CA ASP A 83 22.48 -9.19 -12.23
C ASP A 83 21.26 -9.78 -12.95
N VAL A 84 20.20 -10.16 -12.22
CA VAL A 84 18.84 -10.25 -12.78
C VAL A 84 17.80 -9.96 -11.68
N ILE A 85 17.98 -8.90 -10.90
CA ILE A 85 16.81 -8.25 -10.28
C ILE A 85 16.23 -7.39 -11.40
N PRO A 86 15.05 -7.69 -11.97
CA PRO A 86 14.32 -6.71 -12.74
C PRO A 86 13.97 -5.60 -11.75
N LYS A 87 14.85 -4.59 -11.66
CA LYS A 87 14.50 -3.28 -11.11
C LYS A 87 13.24 -2.92 -11.85
N CYS A 88 12.11 -2.81 -11.14
CA CYS A 88 10.92 -2.20 -11.71
C CYS A 88 11.44 -0.95 -12.43
N PRO A 89 11.27 -0.82 -13.76
CA PRO A 89 11.67 0.39 -14.43
C PRO A 89 10.96 1.50 -13.67
N LEU A 90 11.74 2.31 -12.95
CA LEU A 90 11.26 3.64 -12.60
C LEU A 90 10.84 4.20 -13.95
N PRO A 91 9.57 4.63 -14.14
CA PRO A 91 9.18 5.26 -15.39
C PRO A 91 10.23 6.32 -15.66
N GLU A 92 10.93 6.17 -16.79
CA GLU A 92 11.81 7.21 -17.28
C GLU A 92 10.92 8.43 -17.42
N TYR A 93 11.17 9.45 -16.60
CA TYR A 93 10.62 10.75 -16.89
C TYR A 93 11.36 11.21 -18.13
N ASP A 94 10.71 11.09 -19.29
CA ASP A 94 11.22 11.63 -20.53
C ASP A 94 11.51 13.13 -20.32
N ASP A 95 12.80 13.49 -20.22
CA ASP A 95 13.29 14.87 -20.18
C ASP A 95 12.87 15.68 -21.43
N ASP A 96 12.36 15.00 -22.47
CA ASP A 96 11.80 15.63 -23.67
C ASP A 96 10.50 16.43 -23.41
N LEU A 97 9.84 16.28 -22.26
CA LEU A 97 8.71 17.13 -21.87
C LEU A 97 9.12 18.47 -21.23
N LEU A 98 10.40 18.66 -20.88
CA LEU A 98 10.91 19.94 -20.33
C LEU A 98 11.17 21.02 -21.39
N THR A 99 11.00 20.71 -22.67
CA THR A 99 11.05 21.71 -23.75
C THR A 99 9.70 22.33 -24.07
N THR A 100 8.60 21.83 -23.49
CA THR A 100 7.31 22.51 -23.63
C THR A 100 7.23 23.67 -22.64
N PRO A 101 7.01 24.92 -23.10
CA PRO A 101 6.76 26.01 -22.17
C PRO A 101 5.50 25.69 -21.36
N VAL A 102 5.59 25.85 -20.04
CA VAL A 102 4.53 25.62 -19.01
C VAL A 102 3.23 26.40 -19.27
N SER A 103 3.16 27.19 -20.36
CA SER A 103 1.99 27.99 -20.74
C SER A 103 0.89 27.24 -21.50
N GLN A 104 1.08 25.97 -21.89
CA GLN A 104 0.05 25.20 -22.62
C GLN A 104 -0.81 24.31 -21.70
N LEU A 105 -0.48 24.17 -20.40
CA LEU A 105 -1.36 23.51 -19.42
C LEU A 105 -2.40 24.49 -18.85
N ARG A 106 -2.99 25.31 -19.72
CA ARG A 106 -4.32 25.86 -19.45
C ARG A 106 -5.27 24.96 -20.22
N ASN A 107 -5.96 24.08 -19.52
CA ASN A 107 -7.23 23.58 -20.03
C ASN A 107 -8.11 24.81 -20.26
N SER A 108 -8.14 25.30 -21.50
CA SER A 108 -9.21 26.15 -21.98
C SER A 108 -10.47 25.32 -21.93
N VAL A 109 -11.22 25.47 -20.84
CA VAL A 109 -12.68 25.62 -20.84
C VAL A 109 -13.31 25.21 -22.17
N MET A 110 -13.84 23.99 -22.23
CA MET A 110 -15.14 23.78 -22.88
C MET A 110 -16.18 23.85 -21.78
N THR A 111 -16.57 25.07 -21.42
CA THR A 111 -17.93 25.34 -20.98
C THR A 111 -18.48 26.35 -21.98
N ASP A 112 -19.40 25.85 -22.80
CA ASP A 112 -20.26 26.66 -23.67
C ASP A 112 -20.94 27.78 -22.85
N PRO A 113 -21.28 28.92 -23.49
CA PRO A 113 -21.26 30.24 -22.87
C PRO A 113 -22.62 30.77 -22.37
N ASP A 114 -23.50 29.94 -21.79
CA ASP A 114 -24.81 30.43 -21.28
C ASP A 114 -25.34 29.66 -20.06
N ASP A 115 -24.69 29.78 -18.88
CA ASP A 115 -25.40 29.60 -17.60
C ASP A 115 -25.04 30.71 -16.57
N PRO A 116 -26.02 31.53 -16.14
CA PRO A 116 -25.80 32.78 -15.41
C PRO A 116 -25.49 32.67 -13.90
N ALA A 117 -25.20 31.50 -13.34
CA ALA A 117 -25.09 31.35 -11.87
C ALA A 117 -23.72 31.72 -11.22
N HIS A 118 -22.65 31.98 -12.00
CA HIS A 118 -21.28 32.06 -11.44
C HIS A 118 -20.72 33.46 -11.15
N LYS A 119 -21.52 34.54 -11.26
CA LYS A 119 -21.05 35.91 -11.02
C LYS A 119 -20.97 36.34 -9.54
N LYS A 120 -21.34 35.50 -8.57
CA LYS A 120 -21.53 35.98 -7.17
C LYS A 120 -20.50 35.54 -6.12
N LYS A 121 -19.48 34.73 -6.45
CA LYS A 121 -18.54 34.23 -5.42
C LYS A 121 -17.05 34.55 -5.60
N ILE A 122 -16.63 35.08 -6.75
CA ILE A 122 -15.22 35.45 -6.98
C ILE A 122 -14.87 36.84 -6.40
N SER A 123 -15.86 37.66 -6.03
CA SER A 123 -15.65 39.02 -5.51
C SER A 123 -15.49 39.11 -3.97
N LYS A 124 -15.10 38.04 -3.28
CA LYS A 124 -14.89 38.08 -1.81
C LYS A 124 -13.52 37.60 -1.31
N LYS A 125 -12.60 37.22 -2.20
CA LYS A 125 -11.28 36.72 -1.78
C LYS A 125 -10.08 37.45 -2.39
N VAL A 126 -10.31 38.48 -3.20
CA VAL A 126 -9.29 39.38 -3.75
C VAL A 126 -9.39 40.74 -3.04
N GLU A 127 -9.26 40.76 -1.72
CA GLU A 127 -9.27 42.04 -0.97
C GLU A 127 -8.51 41.92 0.37
N LYS A 128 -7.33 41.27 0.38
CA LYS A 128 -6.50 41.32 1.60
C LYS A 128 -4.98 41.09 1.48
N CYS A 129 -4.37 41.27 0.31
CA CYS A 129 -2.91 41.23 0.24
C CYS A 129 -2.39 42.31 -0.70
N ILE A 130 -2.40 43.56 -0.23
CA ILE A 130 -1.41 44.64 -0.45
C ILE A 130 -1.81 45.77 0.54
N ASP A 131 -0.82 46.28 1.28
CA ASP A 131 -0.86 47.30 2.35
C ASP A 131 -1.36 46.90 3.75
N HIS A 132 -0.43 46.44 4.60
CA HIS A 132 0.08 47.25 5.74
C HIS A 132 1.43 46.71 6.26
#